data_AF-A0A1D2QPJ6-F1
#
_entry.id   AF-A0A1D2QPJ6-F1
#
_cell.length_a   1.000
_cell.length_b   1.000
_cell.length_c   1.000
_cell.angle_alpha   90.00
_cell.angle_beta   90.00
_cell.angle_gamma   90.00
#
_symmetry.space_group_name_H-M   'P 1'
#
loop_
_entity.id
_entity.type
_entity.pdbx_description
1 polymer ?
#
loop_
_entity_poly.entity_id
_entity_poly.type
_entity_poly.pdbx_seq_one_letter_code
_entity_poly.pdbx_strand_id
1 'polypeptide(L)'
;MTRKFVQFIDPVYGFIAMTRILRNYQRRGLVTLRDMISTYAPKNENDTNAYINFVVKLVNVAPDAPLDLGLHLFPLLKAISEFENGSRFADFYNDSTIQEGIALD
;
A
#
# COMPACT_ATOMS: atom_id res chain seq x y z
N MET A 1 -10.51 9.06 -20.88
CA MET A 1 -9.59 7.98 -21.28
C MET A 1 -9.59 6.95 -20.16
N THR A 2 -10.09 5.75 -20.41
CA THR A 2 -10.15 4.67 -19.41
C THR A 2 -8.72 4.26 -19.08
N ARG A 3 -8.25 4.57 -17.86
CA ARG A 3 -7.02 3.98 -17.30
C ARG A 3 -7.18 2.46 -17.37
N LYS A 4 -6.42 1.81 -18.24
CA LYS A 4 -6.31 0.36 -18.26
C LYS A 4 -5.43 -0.03 -17.09
N PHE A 5 -6.04 -0.27 -15.94
CA PHE A 5 -5.36 -0.89 -14.81
C PHE A 5 -4.94 -2.31 -15.20
N VAL A 6 -3.80 -2.76 -14.71
CA VAL A 6 -3.41 -4.17 -14.80
C VAL A 6 -4.45 -4.97 -14.00
N GLN A 7 -5.15 -5.88 -14.68
CA GLN A 7 -6.02 -6.85 -14.01
C GLN A 7 -5.22 -8.14 -13.84
N PHE A 8 -4.96 -8.50 -12.60
CA PHE A 8 -4.39 -9.80 -12.28
C PHE A 8 -5.48 -10.87 -12.36
N ILE A 9 -5.10 -12.08 -12.76
CA ILE A 9 -6.00 -13.25 -12.78
C ILE A 9 -6.42 -13.62 -11.35
N ASP A 10 -5.52 -13.39 -10.39
CA ASP A 10 -5.74 -13.62 -8.96
C ASP A 10 -5.30 -12.37 -8.18
N PRO A 11 -6.10 -11.87 -7.22
CA PRO A 11 -5.76 -10.72 -6.38
C PRO A 11 -4.43 -10.87 -5.61
N VAL A 12 -4.00 -12.10 -5.30
CA VAL A 12 -2.72 -12.39 -4.65
C VAL A 12 -1.54 -11.80 -5.44
N TYR A 13 -1.56 -11.88 -6.77
CA TYR A 13 -0.48 -11.31 -7.60
C TYR A 13 -0.38 -9.79 -7.49
N GLY A 14 -1.51 -9.10 -7.22
CA GLY A 14 -1.51 -7.67 -6.93
C GLY A 14 -0.72 -7.37 -5.65
N PHE A 15 -0.94 -8.14 -4.59
CA PHE A 15 -0.22 -7.97 -3.33
C PHE A 15 1.26 -8.37 -3.41
N ILE A 16 1.62 -9.39 -4.21
CA ILE A 16 3.03 -9.70 -4.51
C ILE A 16 3.69 -8.49 -5.17
N ALA A 17 3.06 -7.91 -6.19
CA ALA A 17 3.59 -6.75 -6.90
C ALA A 17 3.73 -5.53 -5.97
N MET A 18 2.73 -5.24 -5.13
CA MET A 18 2.78 -4.15 -4.16
C MET A 18 3.89 -4.36 -3.12
N THR A 19 4.05 -5.59 -2.61
CA THR A 19 5.12 -5.93 -1.67
C THR A 19 6.50 -5.63 -2.25
N ARG A 20 6.74 -6.03 -3.51
CA ARG A 20 7.98 -5.76 -4.24
C ARG A 20 8.26 -4.27 -4.39
N ILE A 21 7.23 -3.49 -4.72
CA ILE A 21 7.32 -2.03 -4.87
C ILE A 21 7.76 -1.39 -3.54
N LEU A 22 7.08 -1.70 -2.44
CA LEU A 22 7.38 -1.11 -1.14
C LEU A 22 8.76 -1.51 -0.61
N ARG A 23 9.16 -2.78 -0.78
CA ARG A 23 10.52 -3.23 -0.45
C ARG A 23 11.57 -2.54 -1.34
N ASN A 24 11.28 -2.30 -2.62
CA ASN A 24 12.16 -1.53 -3.50
C ASN A 24 12.31 -0.08 -3.03
N TYR A 25 11.23 0.57 -2.58
CA TYR A 25 11.27 1.91 -2.01
C TYR A 25 12.17 1.97 -0.77
N GLN A 26 12.01 1.02 0.16
CA GLN A 26 12.86 0.94 1.35
C GLN A 26 14.34 0.76 0.99
N ARG A 27 14.66 -0.12 0.02
CA ARG A 27 16.03 -0.30 -0.49
C ARG A 27 16.64 0.97 -1.10
N ARG A 28 15.80 1.90 -1.58
CA ARG A 28 16.22 3.20 -2.13
C ARG A 28 16.33 4.30 -1.06
N GLY A 29 16.07 3.99 0.20
CA GLY A 29 16.16 4.94 1.31
C GLY A 29 14.86 5.69 1.62
N LEU A 30 13.72 5.27 1.05
CA LEU A 30 12.41 5.78 1.44
C LEU A 30 11.98 5.06 2.72
N VAL A 31 11.97 5.74 3.86
CA VAL A 31 11.89 5.10 5.18
C VAL A 31 10.76 5.62 6.05
N THR A 32 9.86 6.46 5.52
CA THR A 32 8.72 7.00 6.25
C THR A 32 7.40 6.73 5.50
N LEU A 33 6.26 6.81 6.18
CA LEU A 33 4.96 6.71 5.51
C LEU A 33 4.77 7.82 4.47
N ARG A 34 5.27 9.03 4.73
CA ARG A 34 5.23 10.13 3.77
C ARG A 34 5.99 9.79 2.50
N ASP A 35 7.19 9.21 2.62
CA ASP A 35 8.00 8.82 1.46
C ASP A 35 7.31 7.74 0.63
N MET A 36 6.84 6.69 1.31
CA MET A 36 6.18 5.55 0.67
C MET A 36 4.95 6.00 -0.12
N ILE A 37 4.04 6.73 0.53
CA ILE A 37 2.76 7.14 -0.06
C ILE A 37 2.94 8.25 -1.09
N SER A 38 3.83 9.23 -0.87
CA SER A 38 4.08 10.29 -1.87
C SER A 38 4.72 9.75 -3.14
N THR A 39 5.48 8.65 -3.04
CA THR A 39 6.06 7.96 -4.20
C THR A 39 5.03 7.05 -4.87
N TYR A 40 4.19 6.36 -4.10
CA TYR A 40 3.13 5.49 -4.61
C TYR A 40 2.02 6.28 -5.33
N ALA A 41 1.59 7.41 -4.75
CA ALA A 41 0.49 8.24 -5.20
C ALA A 41 0.86 9.75 -5.17
N PRO A 42 1.59 10.24 -6.18
CA PRO A 42 2.02 11.64 -6.24
C PRO A 42 0.85 12.63 -6.38
N LYS A 43 1.10 13.88 -5.98
CA LYS A 43 0.12 14.97 -5.84
C LYS A 43 -0.54 15.47 -7.12
N ASN A 44 -0.02 15.09 -8.29
CA ASN A 44 -0.58 15.53 -9.57
C ASN A 44 -1.99 14.98 -9.83
N GLU A 45 -2.36 13.89 -9.17
CA GLU A 45 -3.65 13.21 -9.37
C GLU A 45 -4.40 12.85 -8.07
N ASN A 46 -3.75 12.98 -6.91
CA ASN A 46 -4.30 12.55 -5.63
C ASN A 46 -4.16 13.62 -4.55
N ASP A 47 -5.12 13.66 -3.61
CA ASP A 47 -4.88 14.32 -2.32
C ASP A 47 -3.96 13.44 -1.47
N THR A 48 -2.66 13.52 -1.74
CA THR A 48 -1.62 12.76 -1.05
C THR A 48 -1.64 13.00 0.47
N ASN A 49 -2.11 14.18 0.93
CA ASN A 49 -2.22 14.44 2.36
C ASN A 49 -3.37 13.64 2.99
N ALA A 50 -4.53 13.57 2.33
CA ALA A 50 -5.63 12.72 2.76
C ALA A 50 -5.22 11.24 2.79
N TYR A 51 -4.45 10.79 1.80
CA TYR A 51 -3.91 9.42 1.74
C TYR A 51 -2.99 9.14 2.93
N ILE A 52 -1.99 9.98 3.17
CA ILE A 52 -1.07 9.82 4.31
C ILE A 52 -1.86 9.79 5.63
N ASN A 53 -2.82 10.68 5.82
CA ASN A 53 -3.64 10.74 7.03
C ASN A 53 -4.49 9.47 7.24
N PHE A 54 -4.98 8.86 6.16
CA PHE A 54 -5.69 7.59 6.22
C PHE A 54 -4.74 6.46 6.64
N VAL A 55 -3.59 6.35 5.97
CA VAL A 55 -2.60 5.30 6.21
C VAL A 55 -2.04 5.36 7.63
N VAL A 56 -1.72 6.55 8.14
CA VAL A 56 -1.21 6.76 9.51
C VAL A 56 -2.15 6.17 10.57
N LYS A 57 -3.47 6.30 10.38
CA LYS A 57 -4.46 5.78 11.34
C LYS A 57 -4.47 4.25 11.40
N LEU A 58 -4.27 3.58 10.26
CA LEU A 58 -4.31 2.13 10.18
C LEU A 58 -2.95 1.48 10.52
N VAL A 59 -1.85 2.12 10.13
CA VAL A 59 -0.49 1.61 10.39
C VAL A 59 -0.01 1.97 11.80
N ASN A 60 -0.59 3.01 12.41
CA ASN A 60 -0.23 3.52 13.75
C ASN A 60 1.24 3.96 13.87
N VAL A 61 1.75 4.61 12.83
CA VAL A 61 3.10 5.20 12.76
C VAL A 61 2.96 6.65 12.32
N ALA A 62 3.71 7.57 12.93
CA ALA A 62 3.67 8.97 12.53
C ALA A 62 4.20 9.15 11.09
N PRO A 63 3.68 10.11 10.31
CA PRO A 63 4.00 10.25 8.89
C PRO A 63 5.49 10.24 8.53
N ASP A 64 6.30 10.89 9.39
CA ASP A 64 7.72 11.15 9.20
C ASP A 64 8.62 10.31 10.15
N ALA A 65 8.03 9.36 10.89
CA ALA A 65 8.80 8.44 11.73
C ALA A 65 9.39 7.28 10.91
N PRO A 66 10.48 6.65 11.37
CA PRO A 66 11.02 5.45 10.74
C PRO A 66 9.97 4.35 10.64
N LEU A 67 9.80 3.81 9.43
CA LEU A 67 8.89 2.73 9.11
C LEU A 67 9.65 1.41 8.97
N ASP A 68 9.32 0.46 9.84
CA ASP A 68 9.83 -0.90 9.76
C ASP A 68 8.88 -1.78 8.91
N LEU A 69 9.25 -2.12 7.67
CA LEU A 69 8.44 -3.02 6.84
C LEU A 69 8.38 -4.46 7.37
N GLY A 70 9.29 -4.90 8.24
CA GLY A 70 9.17 -6.20 8.90
C GLY A 70 7.96 -6.28 9.82
N LEU A 71 7.56 -5.15 10.42
CA LEU A 71 6.42 -5.04 11.33
C LEU A 71 5.17 -4.47 10.65
N HIS A 72 5.35 -3.52 9.73
CA HIS A 72 4.27 -2.67 9.24
C HIS A 72 3.83 -2.97 7.81
N LEU A 73 4.43 -3.95 7.11
CA LEU A 73 4.09 -4.22 5.70
C LEU A 73 2.63 -4.66 5.52
N PHE A 74 2.13 -5.58 6.35
CA PHE A 74 0.73 -6.01 6.29
C PHE A 74 -0.27 -4.85 6.50
N PRO A 75 -0.22 -4.09 7.62
CA PRO A 75 -1.15 -2.98 7.81
C PRO A 75 -0.97 -1.87 6.75
N LEU A 76 0.24 -1.68 6.21
CA LEU A 76 0.47 -0.73 5.12
C LEU A 76 -0.21 -1.16 3.81
N LEU A 77 -0.04 -2.42 3.40
CA LEU A 77 -0.69 -2.96 2.20
C LEU A 77 -2.21 -2.90 2.31
N LYS A 78 -2.75 -3.29 3.47
CA LYS A 78 -4.17 -3.18 3.78
C LYS A 78 -4.67 -1.74 3.68
N ALA A 79 -3.97 -0.80 4.31
CA ALA A 79 -4.34 0.62 4.28
C ALA A 79 -4.32 1.21 2.86
N ILE A 80 -3.31 0.87 2.05
CA ILE A 80 -3.23 1.28 0.64
C ILE A 80 -4.44 0.71 -0.13
N SER A 81 -4.68 -0.59 -0.03
CA SER A 81 -5.79 -1.22 -0.75
C SER A 81 -7.17 -0.75 -0.30
N GLU A 82 -7.38 -0.50 0.99
CA GLU A 82 -8.61 0.10 1.52
C GLU A 82 -8.84 1.51 0.97
N PHE A 83 -7.78 2.32 0.89
CA PHE A 83 -7.88 3.67 0.34
C PHE A 83 -8.24 3.65 -1.16
N GLU A 84 -7.61 2.77 -1.94
CA GLU A 84 -7.84 2.67 -3.40
C GLU A 84 -9.22 2.11 -3.76
N ASN A 85 -9.76 1.17 -2.96
CA ASN A 85 -11.01 0.47 -3.28
C ASN A 85 -12.21 0.98 -2.49
N GLY A 86 -11.98 1.79 -1.44
CA GLY A 86 -13.03 2.30 -0.57
C GLY A 86 -13.92 1.19 -0.02
N SER A 87 -15.23 1.41 -0.03
CA SER A 87 -16.22 0.44 0.48
C SER A 87 -16.19 -0.93 -0.19
N ARG A 88 -15.60 -1.03 -1.39
CA ARG A 88 -15.51 -2.28 -2.15
C ARG A 88 -14.31 -3.13 -1.77
N PHE A 89 -13.43 -2.64 -0.89
CA PHE A 89 -12.27 -3.42 -0.45
C PHE A 89 -12.68 -4.81 0.07
N ALA A 90 -13.67 -4.86 0.95
CA ALA A 90 -14.16 -6.11 1.54
C ALA A 90 -14.91 -7.01 0.54
N ASP A 91 -15.35 -6.47 -0.60
CA ASP A 91 -15.96 -7.26 -1.68
C ASP A 91 -14.91 -8.10 -2.42
N PHE A 92 -13.64 -7.66 -2.40
CA PHE A 92 -12.58 -8.22 -3.23
C PHE A 92 -11.45 -8.88 -2.45
N TYR A 93 -11.20 -8.43 -1.21
CA TYR A 93 -10.00 -8.80 -0.47
C TYR A 93 -10.33 -9.12 0.99
N ASN A 94 -9.60 -10.09 1.53
CA ASN A 94 -9.55 -10.38 2.96
C ASN A 94 -8.08 -10.40 3.43
N ASP A 95 -7.89 -10.46 4.74
CA ASP A 95 -6.56 -10.44 5.35
C ASP A 95 -5.67 -11.61 4.86
N SER A 96 -6.25 -12.77 4.58
CA SER A 96 -5.52 -13.95 4.08
C SER A 96 -4.92 -13.69 2.70
N THR A 97 -5.65 -13.04 1.79
CA THR A 97 -5.15 -12.72 0.44
C THR A 97 -3.93 -11.81 0.50
N ILE A 98 -3.93 -10.84 1.42
CA ILE A 98 -2.79 -9.94 1.63
C ILE A 98 -1.60 -10.70 2.21
N GLN A 99 -1.84 -11.52 3.23
CA GLN A 99 -0.79 -12.31 3.88
C GLN A 99 -0.15 -13.32 2.93
N GLU A 100 -0.94 -13.96 2.07
CA GLU A 100 -0.44 -14.86 1.03
C GLU A 100 0.46 -14.12 0.04
N GLY A 101 0.04 -12.93 -0.41
CA GLY A 101 0.86 -12.08 -1.28
C GLY A 101 2.19 -11.66 -0.65
N ILE A 102 2.21 -11.42 0.67
CA ILE A 102 3.44 -11.13 1.42
C ILE A 102 4.33 -12.37 1.52
N ALA A 103 3.76 -13.55 1.73
CA ALA A 103 4.50 -14.81 1.91
C ALA A 103 5.13 -15.34 0.61
N LEU A 104 4.56 -14.97 -0.55
CA LEU A 104 5.03 -15.37 -1.87
C LEU A 104 6.06 -14.40 -2.49
N ASP A 105 6.44 -13.32 -1.80
CA ASP A 105 7.52 -12.40 -2.22
C ASP A 105 8.86 -12.63 -1.50
#